data_AF-A0A821KFX5-F1
#
_entry.id   AF-A0A821KFX5-F1
#
_cell.length_a   1.000
_cell.length_b   1.000
_cell.length_c   1.000
_cell.angle_alpha   90.00
_cell.angle_beta   90.00
_cell.angle_gamma   90.00
#
_symmetry.space_group_name_H-M   'P 1'
#
loop_
_entity.id
_entity.type
_entity.pdbx_description
1 polymer ?
#
loop_
_entity_poly.entity_id
_entity_poly.type
_entity_poly.pdbx_seq_one_letter_code
_entity_poly.pdbx_strand_id
1 'polypeptide(L)' 'MFEKALDLFEQIQLKLDNVTYIIVFNACAGLANDRAIKIGQKLLDKMPEDYRKDVVVLNSAMHMSMKFGDI' A
#
# COMPACT_ATOMS: atom_id res chain seq x y z
N MET A 1 -5.81 -11.23 -8.76
CA MET A 1 -5.26 -11.45 -7.38
C MET A 1 -5.18 -10.15 -6.61
N PHE A 2 -4.65 -9.07 -7.20
CA PHE A 2 -4.55 -7.75 -6.56
C PHE A 2 -5.90 -7.09 -6.20
N GLU A 3 -6.92 -7.17 -7.06
CA GLU A 3 -8.26 -6.63 -6.73
C GLU A 3 -8.82 -7.25 -5.43
N LYS A 4 -8.76 -8.58 -5.32
CA LYS A 4 -9.22 -9.30 -4.12
C LYS A 4 -8.45 -8.88 -2.86
N ALA A 5 -7.17 -8.53 -2.98
CA ALA A 5 -6.40 -8.03 -1.85
C ALA A 5 -6.90 -6.65 -1.39
N LEU A 6 -7.22 -5.75 -2.34
CA LEU A 6 -7.82 -4.45 -2.01
C LEU A 6 -9.23 -4.59 -1.43
N ASP A 7 -10.05 -5.49 -1.98
CA ASP A 7 -11.39 -5.76 -1.46
C ASP A 7 -11.36 -6.26 -0.01
N LEU A 8 -10.39 -7.11 0.33
CA LEU A 8 -10.19 -7.58 1.70
C LEU A 8 -9.64 -6.47 2.59
N PHE A 9 -8.69 -5.67 2.09
CA PHE A 9 -8.11 -4.54 2.83
C PHE A 9 -9.17 -3.54 3.28
N GLU A 10 -10.13 -3.19 2.42
CA GLU A 10 -11.20 -2.25 2.75
C GLU A 10 -12.15 -2.77 3.84
N GLN A 11 -12.16 -4.09 4.09
CA GLN A 11 -12.94 -4.72 5.15
C GLN A 11 -12.18 -4.82 6.47
N ILE A 12 -10.88 -4.52 6.50
CA ILE A 12 -10.08 -4.57 7.74
C ILE A 12 -10.46 -3.41 8.65
N GLN A 13 -10.87 -3.74 9.88
CA GLN A 13 -11.15 -2.78 10.96
C GLN A 13 -10.05 -2.75 12.03
N LEU A 14 -8.98 -3.53 11.84
CA LEU A 14 -7.89 -3.72 12.77
C LEU A 14 -6.66 -2.88 12.38
N LYS A 15 -5.73 -2.73 13.32
CA LYS A 15 -4.42 -2.14 13.04
C LYS A 15 -3.67 -3.05 12.06
N LEU A 16 -3.14 -2.45 11.00
CA LEU A 16 -2.36 -3.14 9.98
C LEU A 16 -0.97 -3.45 10.52
N ASP A 17 -0.44 -4.60 10.13
CA ASP A 17 0.95 -4.97 10.33
C ASP A 17 1.79 -4.73 9.05
N ASN A 18 3.09 -4.93 9.17
CA ASN A 18 4.08 -4.68 8.12
C ASN A 18 3.74 -5.48 6.86
N VAL A 19 3.32 -6.74 7.04
CA VAL A 19 2.98 -7.65 5.94
C VAL A 19 1.75 -7.13 5.19
N THR A 20 0.74 -6.67 5.91
CA THR A 20 -0.47 -6.08 5.31
C THR A 20 -0.12 -4.83 4.51
N TYR A 21 0.73 -3.94 5.03
CA TYR A 21 1.21 -2.78 4.27
C TYR A 21 1.90 -3.20 2.97
N ILE A 22 2.83 -4.16 3.03
CA ILE A 22 3.57 -4.65 1.86
C ILE A 22 2.61 -5.23 0.80
N ILE A 23 1.65 -6.06 1.23
CA ILE A 23 0.68 -6.68 0.32
C ILE A 23 -0.17 -5.61 -0.36
N VAL A 24 -0.67 -4.64 0.40
CA VAL A 24 -1.55 -3.59 -0.13
C VAL A 24 -0.78 -2.67 -1.07
N PHE A 25 0.44 -2.25 -0.70
CA PHE A 25 1.28 -1.45 -1.60
C PHE A 25 1.60 -2.19 -2.91
N ASN A 26 1.93 -3.48 -2.85
CA ASN A 26 2.16 -4.28 -4.06
C ASN A 26 0.89 -4.46 -4.90
N ALA A 27 -0.28 -4.63 -4.26
CA ALA A 27 -1.55 -4.69 -4.96
C ALA A 27 -1.89 -3.37 -5.66
N CYS A 28 -1.68 -2.25 -4.96
CA CYS A 28 -1.82 -0.91 -5.51
C CYS A 28 -0.90 -0.70 -6.72
N ALA A 29 0.38 -1.07 -6.60
CA ALA A 29 1.36 -0.99 -7.67
C ALA A 29 0.99 -1.84 -8.90
N GLY A 30 0.46 -3.05 -8.67
CA GLY A 30 0.08 -3.98 -9.72
C GLY A 30 -1.20 -3.59 -10.47
N LEU A 31 -2.10 -2.82 -9.83
CA LEU A 31 -3.33 -2.34 -10.44
C LEU A 31 -3.17 -0.98 -11.12
N ALA A 32 -2.44 -0.05 -10.48
CA ALA A 32 -2.15 1.29 -11.00
C ALA A 32 -3.37 2.04 -11.59
N ASN A 33 -4.57 1.76 -11.07
CA ASN A 33 -5.82 2.42 -11.44
C ASN A 33 -6.22 3.46 -10.39
N ASP A 34 -7.22 4.29 -10.69
CA ASP A 34 -7.64 5.40 -9.81
C ASP A 34 -8.00 4.95 -8.38
N ARG A 35 -8.58 3.75 -8.23
CA ARG A 35 -8.92 3.18 -6.91
C ARG A 35 -7.63 2.87 -6.14
N ALA A 36 -6.70 2.17 -6.77
CA ALA A 36 -5.41 1.82 -6.19
C ALA A 36 -4.58 3.04 -5.80
N ILE A 37 -4.58 4.09 -6.64
CA ILE A 37 -3.87 5.35 -6.35
C ILE A 37 -4.43 6.00 -5.09
N LYS A 38 -5.75 6.17 -5.00
CA LYS A 38 -6.41 6.78 -3.83
C LYS A 38 -6.16 5.99 -2.55
N ILE A 39 -6.25 4.66 -2.61
CA ILE A 39 -5.98 3.78 -1.46
C ILE A 39 -4.51 3.88 -1.05
N GLY A 40 -3.60 3.77 -2.00
CA GLY A 40 -2.16 3.79 -1.78
C GLY A 40 -1.68 5.08 -1.13
N GLN A 41 -2.12 6.23 -1.66
CA GLN A 41 -1.79 7.55 -1.09
C GLN A 41 -2.32 7.70 0.34
N LYS A 42 -3.59 7.34 0.58
CA LYS A 42 -4.19 7.38 1.93
C LYS A 42 -3.45 6.46 2.90
N LEU A 43 -2.98 5.30 2.44
CA LEU A 43 -2.23 4.35 3.24
C LEU A 43 -0.85 4.90 3.61
N LEU A 44 -0.18 5.57 2.66
CA LEU A 44 1.11 6.23 2.84
C LEU A 44 1.04 7.37 3.85
N ASP A 45 0.02 8.23 3.73
CA ASP A 45 -0.23 9.35 4.65
C ASP A 45 -0.48 8.91 6.08
N LYS A 46 -1.16 7.76 6.25
CA LYS A 46 -1.50 7.19 7.55
C LYS A 46 -0.46 6.21 8.08
N MET A 47 0.63 5.97 7.35
CA MET A 47 1.64 4.98 7.74
C MET A 47 2.41 5.44 8.99
N PRO A 48 2.37 4.68 10.10
CA PRO A 48 3.16 4.94 11.29
C PRO A 48 4.66 5.11 11.01
N GLU A 49 5.32 5.98 11.77
CA GLU A 49 6.76 6.24 11.66
C GLU A 49 7.63 4.98 11.85
N ASP A 50 7.20 4.04 12.68
CA ASP A 50 7.93 2.77 12.86
C ASP A 50 8.01 1.96 11.57
N TYR A 51 6.99 2.02 10.71
CA TYR A 51 7.01 1.34 9.41
C TYR A 51 7.79 2.10 8.35
N ARG A 52 8.08 3.39 8.56
CA ARG A 52 9.01 4.14 7.71
C ARG A 52 10.47 3.71 7.90
N LYS A 53 10.79 3.09 9.04
CA LYS A 53 12.11 2.50 9.34
C LYS A 53 12.24 1.06 8.85
N ASP A 54 11.12 0.40 8.55
CA ASP A 54 11.13 -0.93 7.94
C ASP A 54 11.44 -0.80 6.44
N VAL A 55 12.65 -1.21 6.07
CA VAL A 55 13.15 -1.12 4.68
C VAL A 55 12.25 -1.89 3.71
N VAL A 56 11.65 -3.00 4.13
CA VAL A 56 10.81 -3.82 3.25
C VAL A 56 9.49 -3.11 2.99
N VAL A 57 8.86 -2.55 4.03
CA VAL A 57 7.65 -1.75 3.88
C VAL A 57 7.93 -0.51 3.02
N LEU A 58 9.00 0.22 3.32
CA LEU A 58 9.38 1.42 2.57
C LEU A 58 9.65 1.13 1.10
N ASN A 59 10.36 0.04 0.79
CA ASN A 59 10.60 -0.38 -0.60
C ASN A 59 9.30 -0.70 -1.34
N SER A 60 8.34 -1.36 -0.69
CA SER A 60 7.05 -1.64 -1.31
C SER A 60 6.23 -0.36 -1.57
N ALA A 61 6.28 0.60 -0.66
CA ALA A 61 5.67 1.92 -0.82
C ALA A 61 6.31 2.70 -1.97
N MET A 62 7.65 2.73 -2.06
CA MET A 62 8.37 3.37 -3.17
C MET A 62 8.05 2.71 -4.51
N HIS A 63 8.05 1.37 -4.57
CA HIS A 63 7.67 0.65 -5.78
C HIS A 63 6.25 1.02 -6.24
N MET A 64 5.31 1.15 -5.32
CA MET A 64 3.97 1.65 -5.62
C MET A 64 4.00 3.07 -6.19
N SER A 65 4.68 4.02 -5.55
CA SER A 65 4.78 5.40 -6.03
C SER A 65 5.41 5.50 -7.42
N MET A 66 6.43 4.70 -7.73
CA MET A 66 7.02 4.63 -9.07
C MET A 66 6.02 4.15 -10.12
N LYS A 67 5.13 3.21 -9.78
CA LYS A 67 4.07 2.76 -10.69
C LYS A 67 2.99 3.80 -10.92
N PHE A 68 2.80 4.71 -9.96
CA PHE A 68 1.89 5.84 -10.10
C PHE A 68 2.49 7.01 -10.88
N GLY A 69 3.81 7.01 -11.10
CA GLY A 69 4.53 8.14 -11.71
C GLY A 69 4.74 9.32 -10.75
N ASP A 70 4.63 9.08 -9.44
CA ASP A 70 4.79 10.10 -8.39
C ASP A 70 6.26 10.33 -7.99
N ILE A 71 7.20 9.47 -8.45
CA ILE A 71 8.66 9.55 -8.23
C ILE A 71 9.41 8.97 -9.44
#